data_AF-K7YY92-F1
#
_entry.id   AF-K7YY92-F1
#
_cell.length_a   1.000
_cell.length_b   1.000
_cell.length_c   1.000
_cell.angle_alpha   90.00
_cell.angle_beta   90.00
_cell.angle_gamma   90.00
#
_symmetry.space_group_name_H-M   'P 1'
#
loop_
_entity.id
_entity.type
_entity.pdbx_description
1 polymer ?
#
loop_
_entity_poly.entity_id
_entity_poly.type
_entity_poly.pdbx_seq_one_letter_code
_entity_poly.pdbx_strand_id
1 'polypeptide(L)'
;MSTKISKDDLKSPDQVTQTLRKGFVWTTGHSKIVIAAVAAFIVLGVGYSIATHLSDKKETAQQEKYFLLEKAYSTKKSGFEEAARAEQINAQSKDKKNVPAFDPAKKASGDLQKDYGTVVAGFESFINDAPKTKAAQMAALNLSEIYLTYKKNDEAAAVLAKVEPGLKSGDVLTALVLMQTGNVQADKGDCKAAVEKWEKLADSKNLAFAHDEAKLRMGLCFESMNDLAKAEALYTEIAKKEDMNTTDFAAAKEAQKYLRLLKAKKNL
;
A
#
# COMPACT_ATOMS: atom_id res chain seq x y z
N MET A 1 -64.78 -9.78 5.56
CA MET A 1 -65.27 -8.58 6.27
C MET A 1 -64.70 -7.37 5.56
N SER A 2 -65.53 -6.62 4.85
CA SER A 2 -65.10 -5.45 4.07
C SER A 2 -65.20 -4.22 4.96
N THR A 3 -64.05 -3.66 5.35
CA THR A 3 -63.98 -2.40 6.09
C THR A 3 -64.43 -1.28 5.16
N LYS A 4 -65.67 -0.84 5.32
CA LYS A 4 -66.20 0.35 4.63
C LYS A 4 -65.42 1.58 5.13
N ILE A 5 -64.47 2.05 4.32
CA ILE A 5 -63.78 3.32 4.56
C ILE A 5 -64.82 4.45 4.40
N SER A 6 -64.97 5.27 5.44
CA SER A 6 -65.92 6.39 5.47
C SER A 6 -65.45 7.53 4.55
N LYS A 7 -66.39 8.31 3.99
CA LYS A 7 -66.07 9.56 3.26
C LYS A 7 -65.30 10.57 4.12
N ASP A 8 -65.36 10.45 5.44
CA ASP A 8 -64.64 11.31 6.38
C ASP A 8 -63.19 10.87 6.60
N ASP A 9 -62.90 9.56 6.49
CA ASP A 9 -61.52 9.05 6.53
C ASP A 9 -60.70 9.53 5.32
N LEU A 10 -61.35 9.68 4.17
CA LEU A 10 -60.79 10.26 2.93
C LEU A 10 -60.53 11.78 3.00
N LYS A 11 -61.12 12.49 3.98
CA LYS A 11 -60.95 13.96 4.15
C LYS A 11 -59.92 14.32 5.20
N SER A 12 -59.56 13.39 6.08
CA SER A 12 -58.51 13.59 7.07
C SER A 12 -57.13 13.50 6.41
N PRO A 13 -56.21 14.47 6.63
CA PRO A 13 -54.88 14.39 6.04
C PRO A 13 -54.19 13.12 6.55
N ASP A 14 -53.69 12.31 5.63
CA ASP A 14 -53.01 11.06 5.95
C ASP A 14 -51.79 11.30 6.86
N GLN A 15 -51.30 10.25 7.54
CA GLN A 15 -50.18 10.38 8.50
C GLN A 15 -48.92 11.00 7.89
N VAL A 16 -48.61 10.73 6.62
CA VAL A 16 -47.51 11.35 5.88
C VAL A 16 -47.77 12.83 5.71
N THR A 17 -48.97 13.22 5.26
CA THR A 17 -49.37 14.63 5.12
C THR A 17 -49.31 15.40 6.45
N GLN A 18 -49.72 14.78 7.57
CA GLN A 18 -49.62 15.39 8.89
C GLN A 18 -48.18 15.54 9.36
N THR A 19 -47.34 14.54 9.11
CA THR A 19 -45.91 14.57 9.49
C THR A 19 -45.16 15.62 8.69
N LEU A 20 -45.45 15.73 7.38
CA LEU A 20 -44.90 16.77 6.52
C LEU A 20 -45.36 18.17 6.95
N ARG A 21 -46.65 18.35 7.30
CA ARG A 21 -47.14 19.63 7.85
C ARG A 21 -46.45 19.99 9.15
N LYS A 22 -46.28 19.05 10.08
CA LYS A 22 -45.56 19.28 11.34
C LYS A 22 -44.11 19.68 11.09
N GLY A 23 -43.43 18.98 10.17
CA GLY A 23 -42.07 19.35 9.73
C GLY A 23 -42.03 20.74 9.12
N PHE A 24 -42.97 21.10 8.26
CA PHE A 24 -43.03 22.40 7.60
C PHE A 24 -43.32 23.56 8.58
N VAL A 25 -44.28 23.39 9.49
CA VAL A 25 -44.59 24.38 10.53
C VAL A 25 -43.41 24.56 11.47
N TRP A 26 -42.73 23.47 11.85
CA TRP A 26 -41.53 23.57 12.67
C TRP A 26 -40.40 24.29 11.93
N THR A 27 -40.16 23.96 10.65
CA THR A 27 -39.10 24.56 9.82
C THR A 27 -39.33 26.05 9.60
N THR A 28 -40.59 26.47 9.37
CA THR A 28 -40.93 27.89 9.22
C THR A 28 -40.86 28.64 10.55
N GLY A 29 -41.30 28.03 11.66
CA GLY A 29 -41.18 28.59 13.02
C GLY A 29 -39.74 28.69 13.52
N HIS A 30 -38.84 27.83 13.05
CA HIS A 30 -37.41 27.81 13.39
C HIS A 30 -36.51 28.24 12.22
N SER A 31 -37.03 29.07 11.32
CA SER A 31 -36.33 29.48 10.08
C SER A 31 -34.90 29.98 10.31
N LYS A 32 -34.62 30.72 11.39
CA LYS A 32 -33.26 31.16 11.74
C LYS A 32 -32.30 30.00 12.02
N ILE A 33 -32.76 28.96 12.73
CA ILE A 33 -31.96 27.77 13.03
C ILE A 33 -31.70 26.98 11.75
N VAL A 34 -32.73 26.84 10.91
CA VAL A 34 -32.62 26.13 9.62
C VAL A 34 -31.66 26.87 8.68
N ILE A 35 -31.79 28.19 8.56
CA ILE A 35 -30.87 29.03 7.78
C ILE A 35 -29.44 28.93 8.32
N ALA A 36 -29.25 28.98 9.64
CA ALA A 36 -27.93 28.83 10.26
C ALA A 36 -27.32 27.45 9.98
N ALA A 37 -28.12 26.37 10.06
CA ALA A 37 -27.67 25.01 9.77
C ALA A 37 -27.30 24.85 8.29
N VAL A 38 -28.10 25.40 7.37
CA VAL A 38 -27.80 25.39 5.93
C VAL A 38 -26.55 26.21 5.62
N ALA A 39 -26.41 27.41 6.21
CA ALA A 39 -25.22 28.23 6.05
C ALA A 39 -23.97 27.52 6.58
N ALA A 40 -24.05 26.86 7.75
CA ALA A 40 -22.96 26.06 8.28
C ALA A 40 -22.59 24.90 7.35
N PHE A 41 -23.58 24.20 6.80
CA PHE A 41 -23.34 23.12 5.83
C PHE A 41 -22.64 23.63 4.56
N ILE A 42 -23.06 24.78 4.03
CA ILE A 42 -22.44 25.41 2.86
C ILE A 42 -20.98 25.81 3.19
N VAL A 43 -20.74 26.47 4.32
CA VAL A 43 -19.39 26.89 4.72
C VAL A 43 -18.47 25.69 4.92
N LEU A 44 -18.95 24.62 5.57
CA LEU A 44 -18.19 23.37 5.73
C LEU A 44 -17.92 22.69 4.39
N GLY A 45 -18.91 22.63 3.50
CA GLY A 45 -18.77 22.05 2.16
C GLY A 45 -17.79 22.81 1.28
N VAL A 46 -17.89 24.14 1.23
CA VAL A 46 -16.96 25.01 0.50
C VAL A 46 -15.56 24.92 1.10
N GLY A 47 -15.44 24.97 2.43
CA GLY A 47 -14.16 24.84 3.13
C GLY A 47 -13.48 23.51 2.83
N TYR A 48 -14.22 22.40 2.87
CA TYR A 48 -13.73 21.07 2.49
C TYR A 48 -13.27 21.04 1.03
N SER A 49 -14.07 21.58 0.10
CA SER A 49 -13.74 21.60 -1.34
C SER A 49 -12.46 22.41 -1.64
N ILE A 50 -12.28 23.57 -1.00
CA ILE A 50 -11.06 24.37 -1.14
C ILE A 50 -9.86 23.61 -0.57
N ALA A 51 -10.02 22.99 0.61
CA ALA A 51 -8.95 22.22 1.24
C ALA A 51 -8.51 21.03 0.37
N THR A 52 -9.45 20.28 -0.21
CA THR A 52 -9.13 19.18 -1.12
C THR A 52 -8.41 19.68 -2.37
N HIS A 53 -8.88 20.76 -2.99
CA HIS A 53 -8.26 21.31 -4.20
C HIS A 53 -6.82 21.81 -3.96
N LEU A 54 -6.57 22.44 -2.81
CA LEU A 54 -5.23 22.86 -2.41
C LEU A 54 -4.32 21.67 -2.11
N SER A 55 -4.85 20.62 -1.46
CA SER A 55 -4.12 19.38 -1.23
C SER A 55 -3.73 18.70 -2.55
N ASP A 56 -4.64 18.64 -3.51
CA ASP A 56 -4.38 18.02 -4.81
C ASP A 56 -3.33 18.79 -5.60
N LYS A 57 -3.42 20.14 -5.64
CA LYS A 57 -2.38 20.97 -6.25
C LYS A 57 -1.01 20.77 -5.60
N LYS A 58 -0.96 20.68 -4.27
CA LYS A 58 0.28 20.41 -3.55
C LYS A 58 0.84 19.03 -3.89
N GLU A 59 -0.03 18.02 -4.00
CA GLU A 59 0.35 16.67 -4.38
C GLU A 59 0.91 16.63 -5.81
N THR A 60 0.24 17.25 -6.80
CA THR A 60 0.74 17.34 -8.18
C THR A 60 2.13 17.98 -8.24
N ALA A 61 2.33 19.08 -7.51
CA ALA A 61 3.65 19.72 -7.44
C ALA A 61 4.73 18.82 -6.81
N GLN A 62 4.37 17.95 -5.86
CA GLN A 62 5.33 16.97 -5.33
C GLN A 62 5.57 15.81 -6.29
N GLN A 63 4.56 15.37 -7.04
CA GLN A 63 4.70 14.33 -8.05
C GLN A 63 5.65 14.75 -9.18
N GLU A 64 5.58 16.00 -9.62
CA GLU A 64 6.53 16.56 -10.61
C GLU A 64 7.98 16.50 -10.11
N LYS A 65 8.22 16.85 -8.84
CA LYS A 65 9.54 16.73 -8.21
C LYS A 65 10.00 15.29 -8.10
N TYR A 66 9.10 14.40 -7.65
CA TYR A 66 9.37 12.97 -7.55
C TYR A 66 9.75 12.37 -8.91
N PHE A 67 9.04 12.74 -9.99
CA PHE A 67 9.30 12.23 -11.33
C PHE A 67 10.75 12.47 -11.80
N LEU A 68 11.33 13.63 -11.47
CA LEU A 68 12.73 13.93 -11.80
C LEU A 68 13.70 13.00 -11.04
N LEU A 69 13.41 12.72 -9.77
CA LEU A 69 14.20 11.80 -8.94
C LEU A 69 14.06 10.36 -9.43
N GLU A 70 12.83 9.92 -9.70
CA GLU A 70 12.53 8.60 -10.23
C GLU A 70 13.19 8.37 -11.59
N LYS A 71 13.19 9.36 -12.49
CA LYS A 71 13.89 9.27 -13.77
C LYS A 71 15.39 9.06 -13.58
N ALA A 72 16.02 9.80 -12.66
CA ALA A 72 17.44 9.66 -12.36
C ALA A 72 17.76 8.28 -11.76
N TYR A 73 16.91 7.80 -10.85
CA TYR A 73 16.98 6.46 -10.28
C TYR A 73 16.85 5.37 -11.35
N SER A 74 15.77 5.40 -12.13
CA SER A 74 15.45 4.42 -13.16
C SER A 74 16.54 4.33 -14.22
N THR A 75 17.10 5.46 -14.66
CA THR A 75 18.21 5.49 -15.63
C THR A 75 19.47 4.77 -15.11
N LYS A 76 19.79 4.94 -13.82
CA LYS A 76 20.91 4.23 -13.19
C LYS A 76 20.62 2.74 -13.04
N LYS A 77 19.43 2.41 -12.51
CA LYS A 77 18.99 1.02 -12.31
C LYS A 77 18.99 0.24 -13.62
N SER A 78 18.42 0.79 -14.68
CA SER A 78 18.38 0.14 -15.99
C SER A 78 19.79 -0.09 -16.55
N GLY A 79 20.70 0.89 -16.39
CA GLY A 79 22.09 0.72 -16.79
C GLY A 79 22.79 -0.43 -16.05
N PHE A 80 22.55 -0.55 -14.73
CA PHE A 80 23.11 -1.64 -13.93
C PHE A 80 22.54 -3.01 -14.32
N GLU A 81 21.24 -3.09 -14.57
CA GLU A 81 20.57 -4.33 -15.00
C GLU A 81 21.01 -4.78 -16.39
N GLU A 82 21.17 -3.83 -17.34
CA GLU A 82 21.71 -4.09 -18.68
C GLU A 82 23.13 -4.65 -18.61
N ALA A 83 24.00 -4.03 -17.80
CA ALA A 83 25.37 -4.49 -17.61
C ALA A 83 25.40 -5.88 -16.96
N ALA A 84 24.62 -6.11 -15.89
CA ALA A 84 24.56 -7.41 -15.21
C ALA A 84 24.05 -8.52 -16.14
N ARG A 85 23.05 -8.23 -16.98
CA ARG A 85 22.53 -9.18 -17.96
C ARG A 85 23.57 -9.51 -19.03
N ALA A 86 24.27 -8.51 -19.55
CA ALA A 86 25.32 -8.72 -20.54
C ALA A 86 26.47 -9.58 -19.98
N GLU A 87 26.85 -9.38 -18.71
CA GLU A 87 27.83 -10.22 -18.02
C GLU A 87 27.36 -11.67 -17.88
N GLN A 88 26.09 -11.89 -17.49
CA GLN A 88 25.52 -13.23 -17.39
C GLN A 88 25.48 -13.95 -18.75
N ILE A 89 25.10 -13.26 -19.82
CA ILE A 89 25.10 -13.82 -21.17
C ILE A 89 26.51 -14.18 -21.62
N ASN A 90 27.50 -13.31 -21.35
CA ASN A 90 28.90 -13.59 -21.67
C ASN A 90 29.44 -14.81 -20.89
N ALA A 91 29.08 -14.92 -19.60
CA ALA A 91 29.49 -16.05 -18.77
C ALA A 91 28.87 -17.39 -19.20
N GLN A 92 27.66 -17.37 -19.77
CA GLN A 92 26.91 -18.57 -20.17
C GLN A 92 27.11 -18.95 -21.64
N SER A 93 27.53 -18.02 -22.51
CA SER A 93 27.70 -18.28 -23.94
C SER A 93 29.01 -19.04 -24.21
N LYS A 94 28.89 -20.19 -24.89
CA LYS A 94 30.04 -20.90 -25.48
C LYS A 94 30.58 -20.20 -26.72
N ASP A 95 29.80 -19.30 -27.33
CA ASP A 95 30.12 -18.61 -28.57
C ASP A 95 30.27 -17.10 -28.31
N LYS A 96 31.51 -16.63 -28.20
CA LYS A 96 31.85 -15.25 -27.80
C LYS A 96 31.55 -14.19 -28.87
N LYS A 97 31.09 -14.58 -30.06
CA LYS A 97 30.89 -13.68 -31.22
C LYS A 97 29.58 -12.88 -31.19
N ASN A 98 28.60 -13.24 -30.37
CA ASN A 98 27.29 -12.57 -30.27
C ASN A 98 26.98 -12.01 -28.86
N VAL A 99 28.02 -11.70 -28.07
CA VAL A 99 27.82 -11.05 -26.76
C VAL A 99 27.48 -9.58 -26.99
N PRO A 100 26.33 -9.07 -26.49
CA PRO A 100 26.02 -7.65 -26.55
C PRO A 100 27.13 -6.86 -25.84
N ALA A 101 27.71 -5.88 -26.54
CA ALA A 101 28.65 -4.96 -25.91
C ALA A 101 27.90 -4.16 -24.83
N PHE A 102 28.43 -4.13 -23.62
CA PHE A 102 27.93 -3.27 -22.55
C PHE A 102 28.99 -2.26 -22.15
N ASP A 103 28.54 -1.09 -21.71
CA ASP A 103 29.41 -0.05 -21.17
C ASP A 103 29.85 -0.43 -19.75
N PRO A 104 31.14 -0.69 -19.48
CA PRO A 104 31.63 -1.03 -18.14
C PRO A 104 31.38 0.06 -17.11
N ALA A 105 31.21 1.32 -17.52
CA ALA A 105 30.85 2.43 -16.64
C ALA A 105 29.42 2.30 -16.07
N LYS A 106 28.59 1.46 -16.68
CA LYS A 106 27.24 1.12 -16.21
C LYS A 106 27.21 -0.11 -15.31
N LYS A 107 28.35 -0.58 -14.81
CA LYS A 107 28.37 -1.63 -13.79
C LYS A 107 28.21 -1.02 -12.41
N ALA A 108 27.30 -1.56 -11.60
CA ALA A 108 27.23 -1.20 -10.19
C ALA A 108 28.56 -1.54 -9.49
N SER A 109 29.14 -0.56 -8.79
CA SER A 109 30.40 -0.73 -8.10
C SER A 109 30.27 -1.51 -6.79
N GLY A 110 29.04 -1.64 -6.27
CA GLY A 110 28.77 -2.23 -4.95
C GLY A 110 28.96 -1.22 -3.81
N ASP A 111 29.36 0.02 -4.13
CA ASP A 111 29.42 1.15 -3.20
C ASP A 111 28.21 2.06 -3.42
N LEU A 112 27.36 2.16 -2.40
CA LEU A 112 26.12 2.94 -2.46
C LEU A 112 26.37 4.40 -2.85
N GLN A 113 27.43 5.01 -2.32
CA GLN A 113 27.71 6.42 -2.53
C GLN A 113 28.14 6.69 -3.98
N LYS A 114 28.96 5.82 -4.56
CA LYS A 114 29.35 5.90 -5.97
C LYS A 114 28.19 5.60 -6.91
N ASP A 115 27.39 4.60 -6.56
CA ASP A 115 26.34 4.09 -7.44
C ASP A 115 25.11 5.03 -7.44
N TYR A 116 24.67 5.49 -6.27
CA TYR A 116 23.43 6.25 -6.10
C TYR A 116 23.54 7.51 -5.23
N GLY A 117 24.72 7.96 -4.79
CA GLY A 117 24.85 9.02 -3.77
C GLY A 117 24.01 10.28 -4.00
N THR A 118 23.98 10.82 -5.24
CA THR A 118 23.13 11.99 -5.56
C THR A 118 21.64 11.67 -5.60
N VAL A 119 21.26 10.47 -6.06
CA VAL A 119 19.87 9.99 -6.09
C VAL A 119 19.34 9.78 -4.68
N VAL A 120 20.14 9.15 -3.82
CA VAL A 120 19.84 8.95 -2.39
C VAL A 120 19.61 10.29 -1.70
N ALA A 121 20.55 11.22 -1.81
CA ALA A 121 20.42 12.55 -1.20
C ALA A 121 19.17 13.31 -1.69
N GLY A 122 18.85 13.18 -2.99
CA GLY A 122 17.65 13.77 -3.57
C GLY A 122 16.35 13.19 -2.99
N PHE A 123 16.25 11.86 -2.89
CA PHE A 123 15.10 11.20 -2.26
C PHE A 123 14.99 11.53 -0.78
N GLU A 124 16.10 11.52 -0.03
CA GLU A 124 16.09 11.84 1.39
C GLU A 124 15.58 13.26 1.67
N SER A 125 16.09 14.25 0.93
CA SER A 125 15.62 15.63 1.04
C SER A 125 14.13 15.71 0.72
N PHE A 126 13.69 15.11 -0.37
CA PHE A 126 12.31 15.15 -0.81
C PHE A 126 11.34 14.51 0.20
N ILE A 127 11.71 13.37 0.79
CA ILE A 127 10.90 12.67 1.80
C ILE A 127 10.83 13.48 3.09
N ASN A 128 11.93 14.13 3.49
CA ASN A 128 11.94 15.00 4.68
C ASN A 128 11.05 16.25 4.49
N ASP A 129 11.01 16.81 3.28
CA ASP A 129 10.24 18.02 2.97
C ASP A 129 8.73 17.76 2.86
N ALA A 130 8.33 16.58 2.37
CA ALA A 130 6.95 16.26 2.05
C ALA A 130 6.46 14.87 2.52
N PRO A 131 6.73 14.43 3.77
CA PRO A 131 6.62 13.03 4.19
C PRO A 131 5.21 12.42 4.10
N LYS A 132 4.17 13.27 4.10
CA LYS A 132 2.77 12.82 4.09
C LYS A 132 2.15 12.70 2.69
N THR A 133 2.90 13.00 1.64
CA THR A 133 2.42 12.97 0.26
C THR A 133 2.52 11.59 -0.35
N LYS A 134 1.71 11.29 -1.38
CA LYS A 134 1.84 10.01 -2.11
C LYS A 134 3.17 9.95 -2.84
N ALA A 135 3.61 11.08 -3.39
CA ALA A 135 4.92 11.21 -3.99
C ALA A 135 6.06 10.83 -3.03
N ALA A 136 6.01 11.27 -1.78
CA ALA A 136 7.00 10.86 -0.77
C ALA A 136 6.93 9.36 -0.44
N GLN A 137 5.73 8.76 -0.41
CA GLN A 137 5.58 7.31 -0.23
C GLN A 137 6.26 6.53 -1.36
N MET A 138 6.08 6.95 -2.62
CA MET A 138 6.76 6.34 -3.77
C MET A 138 8.29 6.53 -3.70
N ALA A 139 8.75 7.73 -3.33
CA ALA A 139 10.17 7.99 -3.08
C ALA A 139 10.75 7.08 -1.98
N ALA A 140 10.02 6.87 -0.89
CA ALA A 140 10.46 6.02 0.21
C ALA A 140 10.53 4.55 -0.21
N LEU A 141 9.61 4.07 -1.04
CA LEU A 141 9.65 2.72 -1.62
C LEU A 141 10.93 2.53 -2.45
N ASN A 142 11.20 3.42 -3.41
CA ASN A 142 12.41 3.36 -4.23
C ASN A 142 13.69 3.48 -3.40
N LEU A 143 13.75 4.43 -2.46
CA LEU A 143 14.92 4.61 -1.61
C LEU A 143 15.13 3.41 -0.68
N SER A 144 14.07 2.79 -0.17
CA SER A 144 14.19 1.56 0.62
C SER A 144 14.74 0.39 -0.21
N GLU A 145 14.36 0.28 -1.48
CA GLU A 145 14.88 -0.73 -2.41
C GLU A 145 16.38 -0.54 -2.66
N ILE A 146 16.80 0.72 -2.88
CA ILE A 146 18.22 1.07 -2.96
C ILE A 146 18.92 0.62 -1.68
N TYR A 147 18.43 1.02 -0.51
CA TYR A 147 19.07 0.66 0.75
C TYR A 147 19.16 -0.86 0.98
N LEU A 148 18.10 -1.62 0.69
CA LEU A 148 18.12 -3.09 0.79
C LEU A 148 19.13 -3.75 -0.17
N THR A 149 19.29 -3.19 -1.38
CA THR A 149 20.29 -3.68 -2.35
C THR A 149 21.70 -3.63 -1.77
N TYR A 150 22.01 -2.61 -0.96
CA TYR A 150 23.29 -2.42 -0.29
C TYR A 150 23.28 -2.89 1.17
N LYS A 151 22.31 -3.74 1.56
CA LYS A 151 22.18 -4.32 2.92
C LYS A 151 22.06 -3.27 4.04
N LYS A 152 21.55 -2.09 3.71
CA LYS A 152 21.30 -0.97 4.62
C LYS A 152 19.90 -1.04 5.22
N ASN A 153 19.63 -2.12 5.95
CA ASN A 153 18.27 -2.42 6.40
C ASN A 153 17.74 -1.42 7.43
N ASP A 154 18.62 -0.85 8.27
CA ASP A 154 18.23 0.19 9.24
C ASP A 154 17.84 1.50 8.55
N GLU A 155 18.62 1.91 7.55
CA GLU A 155 18.31 3.09 6.74
C GLU A 155 17.02 2.90 5.92
N ALA A 156 16.81 1.69 5.38
CA ALA A 156 15.54 1.32 4.71
C ALA A 156 14.34 1.40 5.65
N ALA A 157 14.47 0.94 6.90
CA ALA A 157 13.39 1.00 7.88
C ALA A 157 13.10 2.45 8.28
N ALA A 158 14.15 3.25 8.48
CA ALA A 158 14.03 4.65 8.88
C ALA A 158 13.32 5.50 7.80
N VAL A 159 13.61 5.28 6.51
CA VAL A 159 12.95 6.03 5.43
C VAL A 159 11.47 5.70 5.32
N LEU A 160 11.08 4.41 5.42
CA LEU A 160 9.69 4.00 5.35
C LEU A 160 8.88 4.52 6.55
N ALA A 161 9.48 4.55 7.74
CA ALA A 161 8.85 5.10 8.94
C ALA A 161 8.47 6.60 8.78
N LYS A 162 9.24 7.37 8.01
CA LYS A 162 8.96 8.80 7.78
C LYS A 162 7.65 9.03 7.02
N VAL A 163 7.25 8.10 6.16
CA VAL A 163 6.03 8.24 5.33
C VAL A 163 4.81 7.57 5.93
N GLU A 164 4.96 6.79 7.01
CA GLU A 164 3.85 6.16 7.74
C GLU A 164 2.73 7.14 8.15
N PRO A 165 3.02 8.38 8.62
CA PRO A 165 1.98 9.35 8.96
C PRO A 165 1.13 9.81 7.77
N GLY A 166 1.55 9.54 6.54
CA GLY A 166 0.81 9.87 5.31
C GLY A 166 -0.09 8.75 4.79
N LEU A 167 -0.02 7.55 5.38
CA LEU A 167 -0.74 6.39 4.87
C LEU A 167 -2.25 6.54 5.07
N LYS A 168 -3.01 6.17 4.03
CA LYS A 168 -4.47 6.25 4.01
C LYS A 168 -5.08 4.86 3.88
N SER A 169 -6.12 4.59 4.66
CA SER A 169 -6.84 3.32 4.60
C SER A 169 -7.39 3.09 3.19
N GLY A 170 -7.14 1.89 2.64
CA GLY A 170 -7.58 1.50 1.30
C GLY A 170 -6.79 2.08 0.13
N ASP A 171 -5.73 2.86 0.37
CA ASP A 171 -4.83 3.29 -0.70
C ASP A 171 -3.85 2.16 -1.07
N VAL A 172 -3.64 1.91 -2.37
CA VAL A 172 -2.70 0.91 -2.86
C VAL A 172 -1.28 1.20 -2.37
N LEU A 173 -0.87 2.48 -2.29
CA LEU A 173 0.43 2.84 -1.74
C LEU A 173 0.58 2.45 -0.27
N THR A 174 -0.51 2.46 0.50
CA THR A 174 -0.49 1.96 1.89
C THR A 174 -0.16 0.47 1.92
N ALA A 175 -0.74 -0.33 1.02
CA ALA A 175 -0.39 -1.75 0.91
C ALA A 175 1.09 -1.94 0.59
N LEU A 176 1.61 -1.19 -0.39
CA LEU A 176 3.01 -1.30 -0.82
C LEU A 176 3.97 -0.88 0.28
N VAL A 177 3.72 0.25 0.97
CA VAL A 177 4.57 0.72 2.07
C VAL A 177 4.53 -0.27 3.23
N LEU A 178 3.35 -0.74 3.66
CA LEU A 178 3.26 -1.72 4.76
C LEU A 178 3.95 -3.05 4.40
N MET A 179 3.75 -3.53 3.17
CA MET A 179 4.40 -4.74 2.66
C MET A 179 5.93 -4.57 2.71
N GLN A 180 6.44 -3.47 2.17
CA GLN A 180 7.87 -3.19 2.12
C GLN A 180 8.46 -2.97 3.52
N THR A 181 7.76 -2.29 4.44
CA THR A 181 8.22 -2.14 5.83
C THR A 181 8.32 -3.51 6.49
N GLY A 182 7.33 -4.39 6.30
CA GLY A 182 7.42 -5.75 6.82
C GLY A 182 8.59 -6.53 6.24
N ASN A 183 8.84 -6.42 4.92
CA ASN A 183 10.00 -7.05 4.27
C ASN A 183 11.32 -6.58 4.87
N VAL A 184 11.47 -5.26 5.05
CA VAL A 184 12.67 -4.68 5.66
C VAL A 184 12.87 -5.20 7.08
N GLN A 185 11.82 -5.29 7.90
CA GLN A 185 11.94 -5.81 9.27
C GLN A 185 12.31 -7.30 9.27
N ALA A 186 11.73 -8.10 8.37
CA ALA A 186 12.07 -9.51 8.24
C ALA A 186 13.53 -9.72 7.80
N ASP A 187 14.02 -8.90 6.85
CA ASP A 187 15.43 -8.92 6.41
C ASP A 187 16.41 -8.49 7.52
N LYS A 188 15.94 -7.72 8.51
CA LYS A 188 16.69 -7.44 9.76
C LYS A 188 16.68 -8.61 10.75
N GLY A 189 15.88 -9.64 10.50
CA GLY A 189 15.60 -10.70 11.47
C GLY A 189 14.54 -10.34 12.51
N ASP A 190 13.94 -9.14 12.45
CA ASP A 190 12.85 -8.73 13.34
C ASP A 190 11.50 -9.22 12.79
N CYS A 191 11.32 -10.53 12.88
CA CYS A 191 10.11 -11.21 12.40
C CYS A 191 8.85 -10.78 13.16
N LYS A 192 8.99 -10.32 14.42
CA LYS A 192 7.87 -9.81 15.20
C LYS A 192 7.38 -8.48 14.65
N ALA A 193 8.28 -7.51 14.44
CA ALA A 193 7.91 -6.22 13.85
C ALA A 193 7.40 -6.38 12.41
N ALA A 194 7.94 -7.34 11.65
CA ALA A 194 7.46 -7.66 10.31
C ALA A 194 6.00 -8.11 10.31
N VAL A 195 5.67 -9.07 11.18
CA VAL A 195 4.31 -9.59 11.36
C VAL A 195 3.32 -8.48 11.73
N GLU A 196 3.69 -7.57 12.65
CA GLU A 196 2.81 -6.45 13.03
C GLU A 196 2.43 -5.54 11.85
N LYS A 197 3.34 -5.36 10.88
CA LYS A 197 3.09 -4.52 9.70
C LYS A 197 2.23 -5.23 8.67
N TRP A 198 2.48 -6.52 8.43
CA TRP A 198 1.67 -7.33 7.53
C TRP A 198 0.29 -7.67 8.10
N GLU A 199 0.13 -7.78 9.41
CA GLU A 199 -1.17 -7.98 10.06
C GLU A 199 -2.08 -6.77 9.82
N LYS A 200 -1.56 -5.55 9.98
CA LYS A 200 -2.30 -4.31 9.61
C LYS A 200 -2.78 -4.31 8.16
N LEU A 201 -2.00 -4.92 7.26
CA LEU A 201 -2.37 -5.05 5.86
C LEU A 201 -3.44 -6.13 5.66
N ALA A 202 -3.26 -7.30 6.28
CA ALA A 202 -4.17 -8.44 6.24
C ALA A 202 -5.55 -8.16 6.89
N ASP A 203 -5.60 -7.26 7.87
CA ASP A 203 -6.84 -6.85 8.54
C ASP A 203 -7.63 -5.79 7.75
N SER A 204 -7.01 -5.15 6.77
CA SER A 204 -7.62 -4.07 5.99
C SER A 204 -8.57 -4.61 4.94
N LYS A 205 -9.89 -4.45 5.14
CA LYS A 205 -10.92 -4.86 4.17
C LYS A 205 -10.73 -4.27 2.77
N ASN A 206 -10.19 -3.05 2.68
CA ASN A 206 -10.00 -2.34 1.42
C ASN A 206 -8.74 -2.79 0.65
N LEU A 207 -7.89 -3.61 1.26
CA LEU A 207 -6.61 -4.07 0.69
C LEU A 207 -6.58 -5.60 0.54
N ALA A 208 -7.75 -6.21 0.30
CA ALA A 208 -7.91 -7.66 0.17
C ALA A 208 -6.94 -8.31 -0.82
N PHE A 209 -6.60 -7.60 -1.90
CA PHE A 209 -5.66 -8.05 -2.93
C PHE A 209 -4.23 -8.33 -2.41
N ALA A 210 -3.87 -7.82 -1.23
CA ALA A 210 -2.54 -7.99 -0.64
C ALA A 210 -2.53 -8.94 0.57
N HIS A 211 -3.69 -9.46 0.97
CA HIS A 211 -3.83 -10.28 2.19
C HIS A 211 -3.04 -11.56 2.12
N ASP A 212 -3.13 -12.30 1.02
CA ASP A 212 -2.54 -13.63 0.92
C ASP A 212 -1.02 -13.57 0.88
N GLU A 213 -0.47 -12.60 0.16
CA GLU A 213 0.97 -12.33 0.18
C GLU A 213 1.46 -11.90 1.57
N ALA A 214 0.72 -11.04 2.26
CA ALA A 214 1.05 -10.62 3.62
C ALA A 214 1.04 -11.81 4.60
N LYS A 215 0.01 -12.64 4.54
CA LYS A 215 -0.14 -13.85 5.37
C LYS A 215 0.93 -14.90 5.05
N LEU A 216 1.30 -15.07 3.79
CA LEU A 216 2.38 -15.97 3.38
C LEU A 216 3.69 -15.55 4.05
N ARG A 217 4.01 -14.25 4.00
CA ARG A 217 5.21 -13.69 4.64
C ARG A 217 5.18 -13.77 6.17
N MET A 218 4.01 -13.54 6.78
CA MET A 218 3.80 -13.78 8.21
C MET A 218 4.09 -15.24 8.57
N GLY A 219 3.61 -16.21 7.77
CA GLY A 219 3.88 -17.63 7.97
C GLY A 219 5.36 -17.95 7.99
N LEU A 220 6.14 -17.37 7.07
CA LEU A 220 7.59 -17.53 7.01
C LEU A 220 8.29 -16.96 8.25
N CYS A 221 7.82 -15.81 8.74
CA CYS A 221 8.29 -15.23 10.00
C CYS A 221 7.90 -16.08 11.22
N PHE A 222 6.73 -16.72 11.22
CA PHE A 222 6.38 -17.65 12.30
C PHE A 222 7.24 -18.91 12.27
N GLU A 223 7.61 -19.42 11.09
CA GLU A 223 8.59 -20.52 10.99
C GLU A 223 9.96 -20.13 11.57
N SER A 224 10.49 -18.94 11.21
CA SER A 224 11.79 -18.49 11.72
C SER A 224 11.77 -18.23 13.23
N MET A 225 10.61 -17.86 13.78
CA MET A 225 10.37 -17.74 15.23
C MET A 225 10.03 -19.07 15.92
N ASN A 226 10.07 -20.19 15.20
CA ASN A 226 9.69 -21.53 15.69
C ASN A 226 8.23 -21.68 16.16
N ASP A 227 7.34 -20.75 15.78
CA ASP A 227 5.90 -20.84 16.01
C ASP A 227 5.23 -21.61 14.84
N LEU A 228 5.57 -22.90 14.76
CA LEU A 228 5.14 -23.76 13.65
C LEU A 228 3.61 -23.94 13.59
N ALA A 229 2.91 -23.74 14.71
CA ALA A 229 1.46 -23.83 14.76
C ALA A 229 0.81 -22.67 14.00
N LYS A 230 1.26 -21.43 14.24
CA LYS A 230 0.76 -20.26 13.50
C LYS A 230 1.17 -20.29 12.04
N ALA A 231 2.40 -20.71 11.74
CA ALA A 231 2.85 -20.88 10.37
C ALA A 231 1.93 -21.85 9.60
N GLU A 232 1.67 -23.04 10.17
CA GLU A 232 0.78 -24.03 9.56
C GLU A 232 -0.65 -23.51 9.38
N ALA A 233 -1.18 -22.78 10.37
CA ALA A 233 -2.51 -22.20 10.29
C ALA A 233 -2.63 -21.21 9.12
N LEU A 234 -1.69 -20.27 8.99
CA LEU A 234 -1.69 -19.28 7.90
C LEU A 234 -1.55 -19.93 6.54
N TYR A 235 -0.59 -20.85 6.37
CA TYR A 235 -0.43 -21.50 5.08
C TYR A 235 -1.65 -22.35 4.71
N THR A 236 -2.28 -23.01 5.69
CA THR A 236 -3.52 -23.76 5.46
C THR A 236 -4.66 -22.86 5.03
N GLU A 237 -4.76 -21.67 5.62
CA GLU A 237 -5.77 -20.69 5.22
C GLU A 237 -5.59 -20.25 3.77
N ILE A 238 -4.37 -19.89 3.37
CA ILE A 238 -4.07 -19.43 2.01
C ILE A 238 -4.24 -20.58 1.00
N ALA A 239 -3.76 -21.78 1.32
CA ALA A 239 -3.78 -22.93 0.43
C ALA A 239 -5.19 -23.46 0.09
N LYS A 240 -6.22 -23.12 0.88
CA LYS A 240 -7.62 -23.53 0.68
C LYS A 240 -8.34 -22.72 -0.41
N LYS A 241 -7.75 -21.61 -0.88
CA LYS A 241 -8.33 -20.78 -1.92
C LYS A 241 -7.99 -21.39 -3.29
N GLU A 242 -8.84 -22.31 -3.76
CA GLU A 242 -8.66 -23.05 -5.01
C GLU A 242 -9.12 -22.29 -6.28
N ASP A 243 -9.39 -20.99 -6.19
CA ASP A 243 -9.91 -20.25 -7.33
C ASP A 243 -8.78 -19.88 -8.31
N MET A 244 -8.65 -20.67 -9.39
CA MET A 244 -7.58 -20.56 -10.40
C MET A 244 -7.64 -19.28 -11.24
N ASN A 245 -8.65 -18.42 -11.02
CA ASN A 245 -8.89 -17.20 -11.80
C ASN A 245 -8.52 -15.90 -11.08
N THR A 246 -7.93 -15.94 -9.88
CA THR A 246 -7.46 -14.74 -9.17
C THR A 246 -5.93 -14.69 -9.10
N THR A 247 -5.40 -13.46 -8.97
CA THR A 247 -3.97 -13.18 -8.74
C THR A 247 -3.40 -13.86 -7.49
N ASP A 248 -4.24 -14.42 -6.62
CA ASP A 248 -3.88 -15.09 -5.36
C ASP A 248 -3.31 -16.52 -5.57
N PHE A 249 -3.38 -17.05 -6.80
CA PHE A 249 -2.90 -18.39 -7.12
C PHE A 249 -1.41 -18.61 -6.80
N ALA A 250 -0.57 -17.59 -6.96
CA ALA A 250 0.86 -17.68 -6.67
C ALA A 250 1.12 -17.89 -5.17
N ALA A 251 0.48 -17.09 -4.31
CA ALA A 251 0.62 -17.19 -2.86
C ALA A 251 0.06 -18.52 -2.34
N ALA A 252 -1.07 -18.98 -2.88
CA ALA A 252 -1.64 -20.29 -2.55
C ALA A 252 -0.72 -21.46 -2.92
N LYS A 253 -0.15 -21.44 -4.14
CA LYS A 253 0.81 -22.46 -4.58
C LYS A 253 2.06 -22.47 -3.70
N GLU A 254 2.55 -21.31 -3.30
CA GLU A 254 3.73 -21.19 -2.45
C GLU A 254 3.42 -21.67 -1.01
N ALA A 255 2.28 -21.28 -0.44
CA ALA A 255 1.80 -21.78 0.85
C ALA A 255 1.67 -23.32 0.89
N GLN A 256 1.17 -23.93 -0.20
CA GLN A 256 1.13 -25.39 -0.33
C GLN A 256 2.51 -26.04 -0.28
N LYS A 257 3.55 -25.41 -0.86
CA LYS A 257 4.92 -25.92 -0.77
C LYS A 257 5.42 -25.84 0.67
N TYR A 258 5.23 -24.70 1.34
CA TYR A 258 5.67 -24.54 2.73
C TYR A 258 4.94 -25.48 3.69
N LEU A 259 3.64 -25.74 3.50
CA LEU A 259 2.91 -26.76 4.27
C LEU A 259 3.53 -28.15 4.15
N ARG A 260 3.92 -28.55 2.93
CA ARG A 260 4.55 -29.87 2.72
C ARG A 260 5.90 -29.95 3.42
N LEU A 261 6.71 -28.90 3.32
CA LEU A 261 8.01 -28.81 3.99
C LEU A 261 7.85 -28.85 5.51
N LEU A 262 6.89 -28.10 6.07
CA LEU A 262 6.64 -28.05 7.50
C LEU A 262 6.16 -29.41 8.04
N LYS A 263 5.30 -30.12 7.30
CA LYS A 263 4.90 -31.50 7.64
C LYS A 263 6.07 -32.48 7.59
N ALA A 264 6.93 -32.37 6.58
CA ALA A 264 8.12 -33.21 6.49
C ALA A 264 9.07 -32.99 7.68
N LYS A 265 9.30 -31.73 8.08
CA LYS A 265 10.12 -31.38 9.27
C LYS A 265 9.56 -31.96 10.57
N LYS A 266 8.23 -32.02 10.73
CA LYS A 266 7.58 -32.58 11.94
C LYS A 266 7.68 -34.11 12.06
N ASN A 267 7.95 -34.78 10.94
CA ASN A 267 8.02 -36.25 10.86
C ASN A 267 9.48 -36.77 10.90
N LEU A 268 10.46 -35.88 11.04
CA LEU A 268 11.89 -36.18 11.25
C LEU A 268 12.23 -36.02 12.74
#